data_AF-A0AAD5QXU8-F1
#
_entry.id   AF-A0AAD5QXU8-F1
#
_cell.length_a   1.000
_cell.length_b   1.000
_cell.length_c   1.000
_cell.angle_alpha   90.00
_cell.angle_beta   90.00
_cell.angle_gamma   90.00
#
_symmetry.space_group_name_H-M   'P 1'
#
loop_
_entity.id
_entity.type
_entity.pdbx_description
1 polymer ?
#
loop_
_entity_poly.entity_id
_entity_poly.type
_entity_poly.pdbx_seq_one_letter_code
_entity_poly.pdbx_strand_id
1 'polypeptide(L)'
;MADTQEEEYKTGIFSPSHLPYYLDELLAGAKTVPLLWEMTSKAIEQLQNEPNGYFLVVEGGMIDIAEHENMMHVAFKEVYDFEEAIRKARQMTDANETLIIVTADHGHAFTLPGYLDSDETIFGNDFTFMPFSVAEYPRDFIE
;
A
#
# COMPACT_ATOMS: atom_id res chain seq x y z
N MET A 1 -1.06 -42.74 -12.19
CA MET A 1 -2.19 -41.88 -11.81
C MET A 1 -2.22 -41.86 -10.30
N ALA A 2 -1.61 -40.85 -9.70
CA ALA A 2 -1.72 -40.56 -8.28
C ALA A 2 -2.54 -39.28 -8.20
N ASP A 3 -3.72 -39.43 -7.62
CA ASP A 3 -4.65 -38.39 -7.25
C ASP A 3 -4.25 -37.90 -5.86
N THR A 4 -3.75 -36.67 -5.77
CA THR A 4 -3.68 -35.89 -4.54
C THR A 4 -3.83 -34.42 -4.93
N GLN A 5 -5.06 -33.91 -4.80
CA GLN A 5 -5.33 -32.48 -4.65
C GLN A 5 -4.61 -32.02 -3.36
N GLU A 6 -3.35 -31.61 -3.45
CA GLU A 6 -2.67 -30.96 -2.33
C GLU A 6 -3.16 -29.51 -2.25
N GLU A 7 -3.96 -29.19 -1.24
CA GLU A 7 -4.26 -27.81 -0.87
C GLU A 7 -2.95 -27.11 -0.45
N GLU A 8 -2.54 -26.14 -1.26
CA GLU A 8 -1.18 -25.66 -1.41
C GLU A 8 -0.96 -24.42 -0.54
N TYR A 9 -0.44 -24.57 0.68
CA TYR A 9 -0.02 -23.45 1.54
C TYR A 9 1.08 -22.63 0.83
N LYS A 10 0.88 -21.31 0.70
CA LYS A 10 1.85 -20.41 0.05
C LYS A 10 2.50 -19.47 1.05
N THR A 11 3.83 -19.45 1.03
CA THR A 11 4.65 -18.52 1.82
C THR A 11 5.53 -17.72 0.87
N GLY A 12 5.43 -16.39 0.95
CA GLY A 12 6.31 -15.45 0.23
C GLY A 12 7.19 -14.69 1.21
N ILE A 13 8.52 -14.81 1.05
CA ILE A 13 9.52 -14.02 1.80
C ILE A 13 10.37 -13.31 0.75
N PHE A 14 10.23 -11.99 0.64
CA PHE A 14 10.80 -11.21 -0.47
C PHE A 14 12.01 -10.35 -0.07
N SER A 15 12.28 -10.20 1.23
CA SER A 15 13.43 -9.48 1.76
C SER A 15 14.02 -10.23 2.96
N PRO A 16 15.35 -10.17 3.20
CA PRO A 16 15.95 -10.71 4.43
C PRO A 16 15.51 -9.99 5.71
N SER A 17 14.89 -8.81 5.59
CA SER A 17 14.35 -8.00 6.69
C SER A 17 13.07 -7.31 6.21
N HIS A 18 12.87 -6.02 6.51
CA HIS A 18 11.78 -5.22 5.97
C HIS A 18 11.87 -5.11 4.45
N LEU A 19 10.73 -4.92 3.78
CA LEU A 19 10.71 -4.59 2.37
C LEU A 19 11.37 -3.22 2.15
N PRO A 20 12.02 -2.99 1.00
CA PRO A 20 12.47 -1.64 0.64
C PRO A 20 11.29 -0.67 0.57
N TYR A 21 11.54 0.61 0.78
CA TYR A 21 10.52 1.64 0.56
C TYR A 21 10.05 1.65 -0.89
N TYR A 22 8.76 1.86 -1.09
CA TYR A 22 8.13 2.03 -2.40
C TYR A 22 8.79 3.16 -3.21
N LEU A 23 9.12 4.28 -2.55
CA LEU A 23 9.79 5.40 -3.21
C LEU A 23 11.19 5.04 -3.69
N ASP A 24 11.96 4.25 -2.94
CA ASP A 24 13.33 3.86 -3.32
C ASP A 24 13.33 2.98 -4.58
N GLU A 25 12.42 2.01 -4.66
CA GLU A 25 12.20 1.19 -5.86
C GLU A 25 11.80 2.05 -7.07
N LEU A 26 10.87 2.99 -6.87
CA LEU A 26 10.42 3.91 -7.91
C LEU A 26 11.56 4.78 -8.46
N LEU A 27 12.38 5.36 -7.57
CA LEU A 27 13.51 6.21 -7.94
C LEU A 27 14.64 5.41 -8.60
N ALA A 28 14.85 4.17 -8.18
CA ALA A 28 15.81 3.27 -8.80
C ALA A 28 15.34 2.76 -10.17
N GLY A 29 14.06 2.97 -10.53
CA GLY A 29 13.44 2.34 -11.70
C GLY A 29 13.47 0.81 -11.62
N ALA A 30 13.48 0.29 -10.38
CA ALA A 30 13.57 -1.12 -10.07
C ALA A 30 12.23 -1.61 -9.50
N LYS A 31 12.09 -2.93 -9.48
CA LYS A 31 11.02 -3.61 -8.76
C LYS A 31 11.55 -4.95 -8.28
N THR A 32 12.30 -4.91 -7.18
CA THR A 32 12.97 -6.09 -6.65
C THR A 32 12.06 -6.96 -5.79
N VAL A 33 10.99 -6.36 -5.23
CA VAL A 33 9.95 -7.02 -4.44
C VAL A 33 8.55 -6.72 -5.02
N PRO A 34 7.54 -7.57 -4.76
CA PRO A 34 6.15 -7.24 -5.10
C PRO A 34 5.65 -6.04 -4.30
N LEU A 35 4.78 -5.24 -4.92
CA LEU A 35 4.09 -4.13 -4.25
C LEU A 35 3.00 -4.66 -3.31
N LEU A 36 2.56 -3.85 -2.34
CA LEU A 36 1.58 -4.30 -1.35
C LEU A 36 0.25 -4.68 -2.00
N TRP A 37 -0.18 -3.94 -3.02
CA TRP A 37 -1.39 -4.26 -3.78
C TRP A 37 -1.28 -5.58 -4.57
N GLU A 38 -0.08 -5.97 -5.01
CA GLU A 38 0.15 -7.23 -5.71
C GLU A 38 0.07 -8.41 -4.77
N MET A 39 0.71 -8.30 -3.60
CA MET A 39 0.61 -9.29 -2.54
C MET A 39 -0.85 -9.46 -2.08
N THR A 40 -1.56 -8.34 -1.91
CA THR A 40 -2.99 -8.33 -1.57
C THR A 40 -3.83 -9.03 -2.64
N SER A 41 -3.63 -8.67 -3.91
CA SER A 41 -4.33 -9.33 -5.04
C SER A 41 -4.10 -10.83 -5.01
N LYS A 42 -2.83 -11.23 -4.83
CA LYS A 42 -2.48 -12.63 -4.86
C LYS A 42 -3.07 -13.40 -3.68
N ALA A 43 -3.08 -12.81 -2.48
CA ALA A 43 -3.70 -13.40 -1.31
C ALA A 43 -5.20 -13.60 -1.52
N ILE A 44 -5.93 -12.58 -2.01
CA ILE A 44 -7.36 -12.68 -2.31
C ILE A 44 -7.61 -13.76 -3.36
N GLU A 45 -6.82 -13.83 -4.43
CA GLU A 45 -6.95 -14.87 -5.47
C GLU A 45 -6.89 -16.29 -4.90
N GLN A 46 -6.04 -16.52 -3.90
CA GLN A 46 -5.91 -17.82 -3.26
C GLN A 46 -7.08 -18.08 -2.30
N LEU A 47 -7.39 -17.11 -1.44
CA LEU A 47 -8.34 -17.26 -0.35
C LEU A 47 -9.81 -17.23 -0.78
N GLN A 48 -10.14 -16.57 -1.90
CA GLN A 48 -11.53 -16.40 -2.35
C GLN A 48 -12.23 -17.72 -2.72
N ASN A 49 -11.49 -18.80 -2.93
CA ASN A 49 -12.06 -20.11 -3.25
C ASN A 49 -12.49 -20.90 -2.01
N GLU A 50 -12.21 -20.39 -0.80
CA GLU A 50 -12.60 -21.04 0.45
C GLU A 50 -14.11 -20.93 0.69
N PRO A 51 -14.84 -22.06 0.75
CA PRO A 51 -16.31 -22.06 0.78
C PRO A 51 -16.91 -21.46 2.07
N ASN A 52 -16.12 -21.34 3.13
CA ASN A 52 -16.54 -20.75 4.40
C ASN A 52 -16.10 -19.28 4.56
N GLY A 53 -15.55 -18.67 3.50
CA GLY A 53 -14.92 -17.36 3.54
C GLY A 53 -13.52 -17.39 4.13
N TYR A 54 -12.91 -16.21 4.28
CA TYR A 54 -11.53 -16.07 4.73
C TYR A 54 -11.36 -14.84 5.63
N PHE A 55 -10.24 -14.83 6.35
CA PHE A 55 -9.73 -13.66 7.07
C PHE A 55 -8.37 -13.29 6.48
N LEU A 56 -8.17 -12.03 6.16
CA LEU A 56 -6.93 -11.51 5.58
C LEU A 56 -6.51 -10.24 6.32
N VAL A 57 -5.24 -10.17 6.70
CA VAL A 57 -4.59 -8.97 7.21
C VAL A 57 -3.61 -8.47 6.16
N VAL A 58 -3.66 -7.18 5.87
CA VAL A 58 -2.73 -6.47 5.01
C VAL A 58 -2.22 -5.27 5.81
N GLU A 59 -0.90 -5.12 5.90
CA GLU A 59 -0.25 -4.12 6.73
C GLU A 59 0.68 -3.24 5.90
N GLY A 60 0.47 -1.92 5.94
CA GLY A 60 1.39 -0.92 5.39
C GLY A 60 2.52 -0.57 6.36
N GLY A 61 3.30 -1.57 6.80
CA GLY A 61 4.22 -1.43 7.94
C GLY A 61 5.37 -0.44 7.73
N MET A 62 5.75 -0.14 6.48
CA MET A 62 6.82 0.81 6.17
C MET A 62 6.42 2.27 6.48
N ILE A 63 5.13 2.57 6.66
CA ILE A 63 4.64 3.90 7.08
C ILE A 63 5.26 4.27 8.45
N ASP A 64 5.19 3.35 9.41
CA ASP A 64 5.72 3.54 10.77
C ASP A 64 7.23 3.82 10.77
N ILE A 65 7.98 3.03 9.99
CA ILE A 65 9.44 3.17 9.88
C ILE A 65 9.80 4.54 9.28
N ALA A 66 9.11 4.95 8.21
CA ALA A 66 9.35 6.24 7.57
C ALA A 66 8.99 7.42 8.50
N GLU A 67 7.93 7.31 9.30
CA GLU A 67 7.56 8.32 10.29
C GLU A 67 8.56 8.37 11.46
N HIS A 68 9.09 7.23 11.91
CA HIS A 68 10.18 7.18 12.90
C HIS A 68 11.47 7.83 12.40
N GLU A 69 11.75 7.73 11.10
CA GLU A 69 12.89 8.39 10.43
C GLU A 69 12.63 9.87 10.11
N ASN A 70 11.42 10.38 10.40
CA ASN A 70 10.94 11.72 10.01
C ASN A 70 11.01 11.99 8.49
N MET A 71 10.89 10.93 7.68
CA MET A 71 10.93 11.00 6.21
C MET A 71 9.52 11.08 5.64
N MET A 72 8.85 12.21 5.86
CA MET A 72 7.42 12.36 5.55
C MET A 72 7.05 12.15 4.07
N HIS A 73 7.93 12.52 3.15
CA HIS A 73 7.74 12.27 1.73
C HIS A 73 7.73 10.77 1.39
N VAL A 74 8.53 9.97 2.12
CA VAL A 74 8.51 8.50 2.02
C VAL A 74 7.26 7.95 2.71
N ALA A 75 6.95 8.39 3.92
CA ALA A 75 5.77 7.93 4.66
C ALA A 75 4.47 8.11 3.85
N PHE A 76 4.28 9.25 3.19
CA PHE A 76 3.12 9.47 2.31
C PHE A 76 3.12 8.58 1.06
N LYS A 77 4.29 8.18 0.56
CA LYS A 77 4.37 7.21 -0.54
C LYS A 77 4.07 5.79 -0.09
N GLU A 78 4.43 5.42 1.13
CA GLU A 78 4.01 4.15 1.74
C GLU A 78 2.49 4.14 2.00
N VAL A 79 1.91 5.26 2.47
CA VAL A 79 0.45 5.42 2.60
C VAL A 79 -0.23 5.26 1.24
N TYR A 80 0.36 5.79 0.18
CA TYR A 80 -0.16 5.61 -1.18
C TYR A 80 -0.15 4.14 -1.63
N ASP A 81 0.94 3.39 -1.42
CA ASP A 81 0.97 1.95 -1.77
C ASP A 81 -0.05 1.14 -0.94
N PHE A 82 -0.24 1.50 0.33
CA PHE A 82 -1.30 0.91 1.16
C PHE A 82 -2.72 1.24 0.66
N GLU A 83 -2.95 2.48 0.20
CA GLU A 83 -4.22 2.88 -0.39
C GLU A 83 -4.50 2.13 -1.70
N GLU A 84 -3.50 1.90 -2.54
CA GLU A 84 -3.62 1.04 -3.73
C GLU A 84 -4.00 -0.39 -3.36
N ALA A 85 -3.46 -0.94 -2.26
CA ALA A 85 -3.84 -2.27 -1.77
C ALA A 85 -5.31 -2.32 -1.32
N ILE A 86 -5.79 -1.29 -0.62
CA ILE A 86 -7.21 -1.16 -0.23
C ILE A 86 -8.10 -1.05 -1.47
N ARG A 87 -7.74 -0.19 -2.43
CA ARG A 87 -8.48 -0.03 -3.70
C ARG A 87 -8.57 -1.37 -4.43
N LYS A 88 -7.47 -2.11 -4.49
CA LYS A 88 -7.43 -3.43 -5.11
C LYS A 88 -8.31 -4.45 -4.41
N ALA A 89 -8.28 -4.51 -3.08
CA ALA A 89 -9.17 -5.37 -2.31
C ALA A 89 -10.65 -5.06 -2.57
N ARG A 90 -11.02 -3.78 -2.60
CA ARG A 90 -12.40 -3.34 -2.93
C ARG A 90 -12.82 -3.73 -4.36
N GLN A 91 -11.91 -3.72 -5.32
CA GLN A 91 -12.18 -4.13 -6.70
C GLN A 91 -12.38 -5.64 -6.85
N MET A 92 -11.79 -6.43 -5.96
CA MET A 92 -11.75 -7.90 -6.04
C MET A 92 -12.78 -8.60 -5.15
N THR A 93 -13.54 -7.85 -4.34
CA THR A 93 -14.48 -8.42 -3.36
C THR A 93 -15.87 -7.81 -3.51
N ASP A 94 -16.92 -8.58 -3.19
CA ASP A 94 -18.29 -8.08 -3.13
C ASP A 94 -18.55 -7.45 -1.75
N ALA A 95 -18.95 -6.17 -1.73
CA ALA A 95 -19.26 -5.43 -0.52
C ALA A 95 -20.47 -5.98 0.27
N ASN A 96 -21.32 -6.81 -0.34
CA ASN A 96 -22.42 -7.48 0.36
C ASN A 96 -21.96 -8.70 1.18
N GLU A 97 -20.79 -9.25 0.86
CA GLU A 97 -20.25 -10.47 1.48
C GLU A 97 -18.94 -10.22 2.23
N THR A 98 -18.27 -9.09 1.96
CA THR A 98 -16.95 -8.76 2.50
C THR A 98 -16.98 -7.48 3.34
N LEU A 99 -16.53 -7.57 4.59
CA LEU A 99 -16.25 -6.42 5.44
C LEU A 99 -14.76 -6.06 5.37
N ILE A 100 -14.46 -4.86 4.87
CA ILE A 100 -13.10 -4.30 4.88
C ILE A 100 -13.01 -3.26 5.99
N ILE A 101 -12.06 -3.45 6.91
CA ILE A 101 -11.75 -2.51 8.00
C ILE A 101 -10.36 -1.96 7.76
N VAL A 102 -10.22 -0.64 7.81
CA VAL A 102 -8.94 0.07 7.74
C VAL A 102 -8.75 0.83 9.04
N THR A 103 -7.62 0.63 9.69
CA THR A 103 -7.27 1.30 10.96
C THR A 103 -5.75 1.46 11.03
N ALA A 104 -5.30 2.31 11.96
CA ALA A 104 -3.93 2.30 12.46
C ALA A 104 -3.89 1.62 13.83
N ASP A 105 -2.76 1.05 14.18
CA ASP A 105 -2.46 0.51 15.51
C ASP A 105 -2.07 1.61 16.50
N HIS A 106 -1.33 2.63 16.02
CA HIS A 106 -1.07 3.90 16.69
C HIS A 106 -0.84 5.03 15.68
N GLY A 107 -0.46 6.22 16.16
CA GLY A 107 -0.02 7.32 15.31
C GLY A 107 1.25 7.96 15.86
N HIS A 108 1.83 8.88 15.10
CA HIS A 108 3.10 9.54 15.45
C HIS A 108 2.91 11.01 15.76
N ALA A 109 3.97 11.67 16.23
CA ALA A 109 3.98 13.10 16.55
C ALA A 109 4.02 14.01 15.29
N PHE A 110 3.48 13.53 14.17
CA PHE A 110 3.37 14.31 12.95
C PHE A 110 2.37 15.45 13.12
N THR A 111 2.73 16.63 12.62
CA THR A 111 1.84 17.79 12.58
C THR A 111 1.97 18.48 11.22
N LEU A 112 0.83 18.95 10.70
CA LEU A 112 0.76 19.80 9.51
C LEU A 112 0.50 21.25 9.96
N PRO A 113 1.57 22.06 10.19
CA PRO A 113 1.38 23.47 10.50
C PRO A 113 0.80 24.22 9.29
N GLY A 114 0.01 25.25 9.57
CA GLY A 114 -0.74 25.99 8.55
C GLY A 114 0.05 27.06 7.78
N TYR A 115 -0.73 27.81 6.98
CA TYR A 115 -0.35 28.82 5.98
C TYR A 115 0.26 28.26 4.69
N LEU A 116 -0.13 27.06 4.28
CA LEU A 116 0.10 26.55 2.92
C LEU A 116 -1.05 27.00 2.01
N ASP A 117 -0.73 27.57 0.85
CA ASP A 117 -1.73 27.89 -0.17
C ASP A 117 -2.29 26.60 -0.80
N SER A 118 -3.55 26.63 -1.24
CA SER A 118 -4.25 25.43 -1.73
C SER A 118 -3.67 24.83 -3.01
N ASP A 119 -2.90 25.61 -3.75
CA ASP A 119 -2.20 25.23 -4.98
C ASP A 119 -0.75 24.81 -4.73
N GLU A 120 -0.26 24.92 -3.50
CA GLU A 120 1.06 24.47 -3.09
C GLU A 120 1.02 23.02 -2.56
N THR A 121 2.10 22.28 -2.78
CA THR A 121 2.25 20.92 -2.26
C THR A 121 2.74 20.95 -0.81
N ILE A 122 2.30 19.97 0.00
CA ILE A 122 2.76 19.79 1.39
C ILE A 122 4.26 19.45 1.49
N PHE A 123 4.91 19.16 0.36
CA PHE A 123 6.35 18.85 0.27
C PHE A 123 7.19 20.01 -0.30
N GLY A 124 6.57 21.17 -0.56
CA GLY A 124 7.24 22.35 -1.12
C GLY A 124 7.62 22.23 -2.61
N ASN A 125 8.16 23.33 -3.15
CA ASN A 125 8.44 23.51 -4.58
C ASN A 125 9.70 22.80 -5.11
N ASP A 126 10.39 21.98 -4.30
CA ASP A 126 11.55 21.19 -4.72
C ASP A 126 11.11 19.87 -5.37
N PHE A 127 10.57 19.99 -6.58
CA PHE A 127 10.01 18.91 -7.41
C PHE A 127 11.03 17.87 -7.92
N THR A 128 12.28 17.91 -7.45
CA THR A 128 13.36 17.04 -7.95
C THR A 128 13.15 15.55 -7.63
N PHE A 129 12.20 15.21 -6.76
CA PHE A 129 12.00 13.84 -6.24
C PHE A 129 10.60 13.25 -6.46
N MET A 130 9.69 13.96 -7.15
CA MET A 130 8.37 13.40 -7.50
C MET A 130 8.27 13.19 -9.01
N PRO A 131 8.14 11.94 -9.50
CA PRO A 131 7.98 11.68 -10.93
C PRO A 131 6.60 12.10 -11.48
N PHE A 132 5.72 12.64 -10.64
CA PHE A 132 4.41 13.14 -11.03
C PHE A 132 4.15 14.54 -10.47
N SER A 133 3.75 15.46 -11.34
CA SER A 133 3.34 16.81 -10.92
C SER A 133 1.94 16.78 -10.30
N VAL A 134 1.60 17.76 -9.46
CA VAL A 134 0.23 17.94 -8.93
C VAL A 134 -0.82 18.00 -10.05
N ALA A 135 -0.45 18.41 -11.26
CA ALA A 135 -1.33 18.46 -12.42
C ALA A 135 -1.64 17.08 -13.05
N GLU A 136 -0.91 16.04 -12.70
CA GLU A 136 -1.09 14.67 -13.23
C GLU A 136 -1.97 13.81 -12.32
N TYR A 137 -2.36 14.30 -11.14
CA TYR A 137 -3.34 13.63 -10.31
C TYR A 137 -4.75 13.82 -10.91
N PRO A 138 -5.47 12.75 -11.29
CA PRO A 138 -6.79 12.89 -11.84
C PRO A 138 -7.72 13.58 -10.83
N ARG A 139 -8.39 14.65 -11.28
CA ARG A 139 -9.33 15.45 -10.48
C ARG A 139 -10.56 14.67 -9.99
N ASP A 140 -10.71 13.43 -10.42
CA ASP A 140 -11.79 12.53 -10.03
C ASP A 140 -11.60 11.94 -8.62
N PHE A 141 -10.56 12.36 -7.89
CA PHE A 141 -10.27 11.93 -6.51
C PHE A 141 -11.13 12.60 -5.43
N ILE A 142 -12.03 13.54 -5.78
CA ILE A 142 -12.89 14.28 -4.83
C ILE A 142 -14.39 14.00 -5.05
N GLU A 143 -14.77 12.98 -5.83
CA GLU A 143 -16.18 12.53 -5.94
C GLU A 143 -16.39 11.06 -5.57
#